data_AF-A0A1S9E0Q8-F1
#
_entry.id   AF-A0A1S9E0Q8-F1
#
_cell.length_a   1.000
_cell.length_b   1.000
_cell.length_c   1.000
_cell.angle_alpha   90.00
_cell.angle_beta   90.00
_cell.angle_gamma   90.00
#
_symmetry.space_group_name_H-M   'P 1'
#
loop_
_entity.id
_entity.type
_entity.pdbx_description
1 polymer ?
#
loop_
_entity_poly.entity_id
_entity_poly.type
_entity_poly.pdbx_seq_one_letter_code
_entity_poly.pdbx_strand_id
1 'polypeptide(L)'
;MSWYEIGNKNGYNEGYYAGREAALKELKNQEGIDKTKRACLDELLHRDPQNTYYSSNVIRDFLADFYKADFDRDGHITLQELCQQWRPNDEETFKKLEARFKEAEVTGDQKLSLAEFFIIGFLGDDRKNGYKVAKKVDS
;
A
#
# COMPACT_ATOMS: atom_id res chain seq x y z
N MET A 1 -16.71 -8.35 -21.51
CA MET A 1 -16.99 -8.05 -20.09
C MET A 1 -15.66 -7.99 -19.35
N SER A 2 -15.41 -6.93 -18.61
CA SER A 2 -14.22 -6.80 -17.75
C SER A 2 -14.30 -7.79 -16.58
N TRP A 3 -13.15 -8.24 -16.06
CA TRP A 3 -13.08 -9.04 -14.83
C TRP A 3 -13.84 -8.38 -13.66
N TYR A 4 -13.90 -7.04 -13.65
CA TYR A 4 -14.68 -6.25 -12.69
C TYR A 4 -16.20 -6.46 -12.82
N GLU A 5 -16.73 -6.54 -14.04
CA GLU A 5 -18.17 -6.71 -14.30
C GLU A 5 -18.64 -8.14 -13.99
N ILE A 6 -17.74 -9.11 -14.13
CA ILE A 6 -17.99 -10.51 -13.79
C ILE A 6 -18.06 -10.69 -12.27
N GLY A 7 -17.20 -10.01 -11.51
CA GLY A 7 -17.22 -10.02 -10.04
C GLY A 7 -18.46 -9.34 -9.45
N ASN A 8 -18.87 -8.20 -10.01
CA ASN A 8 -20.04 -7.46 -9.52
C ASN A 8 -21.37 -8.18 -9.76
N LYS A 9 -21.53 -8.91 -10.88
CA LYS A 9 -22.78 -9.62 -11.20
C LYS A 9 -23.09 -10.79 -10.28
N ASN A 10 -22.08 -11.40 -9.67
CA ASN A 10 -22.26 -12.59 -8.84
C ASN A 10 -22.39 -12.28 -7.34
N GLY A 11 -22.26 -11.00 -6.96
CA GLY A 11 -22.06 -10.62 -5.57
C GLY A 11 -20.72 -11.18 -5.06
N TYR A 12 -19.93 -10.37 -4.37
CA TYR A 12 -18.78 -10.89 -3.65
C TYR A 12 -19.28 -11.75 -2.48
N ASN A 13 -19.63 -13.02 -2.75
CA ASN A 13 -20.09 -13.96 -1.74
C ASN A 13 -18.93 -14.35 -0.82
N GLU A 14 -19.23 -14.87 0.38
CA GLU A 14 -18.18 -15.30 1.33
C GLU A 14 -17.18 -16.29 0.70
N GLY A 15 -17.62 -17.11 -0.25
CA GLY A 15 -16.78 -18.04 -0.99
C GLY A 15 -15.71 -17.36 -1.86
N TYR A 16 -16.02 -16.21 -2.47
CA TYR A 16 -15.05 -15.44 -3.25
C TYR A 16 -13.95 -14.87 -2.36
N TYR A 17 -14.32 -14.28 -1.22
CA TYR A 17 -13.34 -13.74 -0.27
C TYR A 17 -12.50 -14.86 0.36
N ALA A 18 -13.11 -15.99 0.72
CA ALA A 18 -12.41 -17.15 1.23
C ALA A 18 -11.42 -17.73 0.19
N GLY A 19 -11.82 -17.79 -1.09
CA GLY A 19 -10.95 -18.23 -2.18
C GLY A 19 -9.77 -17.28 -2.43
N ARG A 20 -10.02 -15.96 -2.45
CA ARG A 20 -8.95 -14.95 -2.56
C ARG A 20 -7.98 -15.05 -1.38
N GLU A 21 -8.48 -15.14 -0.16
CA GLU A 21 -7.66 -15.24 1.05
C GLU A 21 -6.81 -16.52 1.03
N ALA A 22 -7.38 -17.66 0.63
CA ALA A 22 -6.65 -18.91 0.48
C ALA A 22 -5.52 -18.80 -0.56
N ALA A 23 -5.79 -18.20 -1.73
CA ALA A 23 -4.77 -18.02 -2.77
C ALA A 23 -3.62 -17.12 -2.32
N LEU A 24 -3.90 -16.03 -1.58
CA LEU A 24 -2.87 -15.15 -1.03
C LEU A 24 -2.05 -15.86 0.05
N LYS A 25 -2.68 -16.68 0.91
CA LYS A 25 -1.99 -17.51 1.91
C LYS A 25 -1.08 -18.55 1.27
N GLU A 26 -1.55 -19.22 0.22
CA GLU A 26 -0.74 -20.16 -0.54
C GLU A 26 0.48 -19.47 -1.12
N LEU A 27 0.29 -18.35 -1.83
CA LEU A 27 1.37 -17.55 -2.42
C LEU A 27 2.39 -17.10 -1.38
N LYS A 28 1.95 -16.66 -0.20
CA LYS A 28 2.83 -16.22 0.90
C LYS A 28 3.73 -17.35 1.42
N ASN A 29 3.23 -18.58 1.39
CA ASN A 29 3.90 -19.77 1.90
C ASN A 29 4.76 -20.48 0.85
N GLN A 30 4.77 -20.01 -0.40
CA GLN A 30 5.64 -20.57 -1.43
C GLN A 30 7.12 -20.34 -1.10
N GLU A 31 7.94 -21.34 -1.41
CA GLU A 31 9.39 -21.22 -1.31
C GLU A 31 9.92 -20.17 -2.31
N GLY A 32 10.98 -19.46 -1.92
CA GLY A 32 11.62 -18.47 -2.78
C GLY A 32 10.88 -17.13 -2.93
N ILE A 33 9.77 -16.92 -2.22
CA ILE A 33 9.12 -15.61 -2.17
C ILE A 33 10.04 -14.56 -1.50
N ASP A 34 10.20 -13.41 -2.13
CA ASP A 34 11.00 -12.32 -1.62
C ASP A 34 10.32 -11.62 -0.41
N LYS A 35 11.13 -10.89 0.36
CA LYS A 35 10.71 -10.27 1.61
C LYS A 35 9.64 -9.19 1.39
N THR A 36 9.78 -8.38 0.32
CA THR A 36 8.81 -7.35 -0.05
C THR A 36 7.45 -7.95 -0.34
N LYS A 37 7.42 -8.96 -1.22
CA LYS A 37 6.18 -9.65 -1.60
C LYS A 37 5.54 -10.34 -0.40
N ARG A 38 6.34 -10.98 0.47
CA ARG A 38 5.81 -11.59 1.70
C ARG A 38 5.15 -10.55 2.62
N ALA A 39 5.79 -9.41 2.86
CA ALA A 39 5.22 -8.34 3.68
C ALA A 39 3.96 -7.71 3.05
N CYS A 40 3.96 -7.52 1.74
CA CYS A 40 2.78 -7.04 1.02
C CYS A 40 1.61 -8.01 1.13
N LEU A 41 1.86 -9.31 1.03
CA LEU A 41 0.82 -10.32 1.22
C LEU A 41 0.29 -10.35 2.65
N ASP A 42 1.15 -10.14 3.64
CA ASP A 42 0.72 -9.97 5.03
C ASP A 42 -0.24 -8.80 5.19
N GLU A 43 0.09 -7.66 4.58
CA GLU A 43 -0.78 -6.49 4.61
C GLU A 43 -2.12 -6.77 3.90
N LEU A 44 -2.08 -7.34 2.69
CA LEU A 44 -3.26 -7.62 1.87
C LEU A 44 -4.17 -8.74 2.42
N LEU A 45 -3.69 -9.52 3.39
CA LEU A 45 -4.47 -10.55 4.08
C LEU A 45 -5.31 -9.97 5.25
N HIS A 46 -5.07 -8.73 5.66
CA HIS A 46 -5.97 -8.06 6.59
C HIS A 46 -7.35 -7.83 5.95
N ARG A 47 -8.41 -8.08 6.72
CA ARG A 47 -9.78 -7.76 6.30
C ARG A 47 -10.13 -6.34 6.69
N ASP A 48 -10.36 -5.50 5.70
CA ASP A 48 -10.83 -4.13 5.90
C ASP A 48 -12.33 -4.10 6.19
N PRO A 49 -12.84 -3.08 6.91
CA PRO A 49 -14.27 -2.85 7.04
C PRO A 49 -14.93 -2.67 5.68
N GLN A 50 -16.11 -3.27 5.48
CA GLN A 50 -16.84 -3.19 4.21
C GLN A 50 -17.31 -1.78 3.85
N ASN A 51 -17.33 -0.87 4.82
CA ASN A 51 -17.76 0.51 4.64
C ASN A 51 -16.61 1.49 4.39
N THR A 52 -15.39 1.01 4.18
CA THR A 52 -14.20 1.83 3.94
C THR A 52 -13.94 1.95 2.44
N TYR A 53 -13.91 3.18 1.91
CA TYR A 53 -13.74 3.46 0.48
C TYR A 53 -12.64 4.49 0.25
N TYR A 54 -11.68 4.15 -0.60
CA TYR A 54 -10.70 5.09 -1.13
C TYR A 54 -11.25 5.77 -2.37
N SER A 55 -11.13 7.10 -2.44
CA SER A 55 -11.36 7.82 -3.68
C SER A 55 -10.29 7.42 -4.71
N SER A 56 -10.71 7.20 -5.96
CA SER A 56 -9.77 6.94 -7.06
C SER A 56 -8.78 8.09 -7.25
N ASN A 57 -9.18 9.33 -6.93
CA ASN A 57 -8.26 10.48 -6.98
C ASN A 57 -7.15 10.36 -5.93
N VAL A 58 -7.47 9.95 -4.70
CA VAL A 58 -6.46 9.75 -3.65
C VAL A 58 -5.46 8.67 -4.06
N ILE A 59 -5.94 7.55 -4.60
CA ILE A 59 -5.07 6.49 -5.10
C ILE A 59 -4.17 7.00 -6.23
N ARG A 60 -4.74 7.76 -7.19
CA ARG A 60 -4.00 8.33 -8.31
C ARG A 60 -2.94 9.33 -7.86
N ASP A 61 -3.27 10.19 -6.90
CA ASP A 61 -2.35 11.20 -6.38
C ASP A 61 -1.18 10.53 -5.65
N PHE A 62 -1.46 9.51 -4.84
CA PHE A 62 -0.42 8.75 -4.15
C PHE A 62 0.51 8.00 -5.13
N LEU A 63 -0.06 7.33 -6.13
CA LEU A 63 0.74 6.69 -7.18
C LEU A 63 1.53 7.71 -8.01
N ALA A 64 0.97 8.89 -8.28
CA ALA A 64 1.69 9.94 -8.98
C ALA A 64 2.86 10.48 -8.15
N ASP A 65 2.70 10.59 -6.83
CA ASP A 65 3.77 11.04 -5.93
C ASP A 65 4.95 10.08 -5.90
N PHE A 66 4.72 8.76 -6.07
CA PHE A 66 5.81 7.80 -6.27
C PHE A 66 6.70 8.21 -7.46
N TYR A 67 6.10 8.39 -8.64
CA TYR A 67 6.85 8.71 -9.85
C TYR A 67 7.42 10.13 -9.88
N LYS A 68 6.88 11.06 -9.08
CA LYS A 68 7.48 12.39 -8.91
C LYS A 68 8.71 12.36 -8.00
N ALA A 69 8.69 11.48 -6.99
CA ALA A 69 9.78 11.33 -6.04
C ALA A 69 10.96 10.55 -6.63
N ASP A 70 10.71 9.51 -7.43
CA ASP A 70 11.73 8.73 -8.16
C ASP A 70 12.47 9.61 -9.18
N PHE A 71 13.51 10.31 -8.72
CA PHE A 71 14.16 11.39 -9.44
C PHE A 71 15.19 10.85 -10.42
N ASP A 72 15.93 9.82 -10.00
CA ASP A 72 16.91 9.14 -10.84
C ASP A 72 16.30 8.07 -11.75
N ARG A 73 15.02 7.72 -11.54
CA ARG A 73 14.21 6.81 -12.35
C ARG A 73 14.69 5.36 -12.25
N ASP A 74 15.22 4.97 -11.10
CA ASP A 74 15.63 3.60 -10.84
C ASP A 74 14.46 2.68 -10.43
N GLY A 75 13.23 3.24 -10.35
CA GLY A 75 12.02 2.51 -10.00
C GLY A 75 11.88 2.28 -8.49
N HIS A 76 12.70 2.94 -7.68
CA HIS A 76 12.63 2.94 -6.23
C HIS A 76 12.74 4.38 -5.71
N ILE A 77 12.47 4.57 -4.42
CA ILE A 77 12.56 5.87 -3.79
C ILE A 77 13.41 5.79 -2.53
N THR A 78 14.44 6.62 -2.47
CA THR A 78 15.24 6.83 -1.26
C THR A 78 14.62 7.87 -0.33
N LEU A 79 15.02 7.87 0.95
CA LEU A 79 14.60 8.94 1.88
C LEU A 79 15.03 10.34 1.39
N GLN A 80 16.19 10.43 0.72
CA GLN A 80 16.69 11.67 0.16
C GLN A 80 15.74 12.22 -0.93
N GLU A 81 15.27 11.35 -1.82
CA GLU A 81 14.31 11.71 -2.88
C GLU A 81 12.96 12.15 -2.32
N LEU A 82 12.45 11.47 -1.28
CA LEU A 82 11.26 11.94 -0.57
C LEU A 82 11.47 13.32 0.07
N CYS A 83 12.64 13.57 0.66
CA CYS A 83 12.97 14.88 1.20
C CYS A 83 13.04 15.96 0.11
N GLN A 84 13.57 15.62 -1.06
CA GLN A 84 13.64 16.53 -2.20
C GLN A 84 12.23 16.87 -2.75
N GLN A 85 11.34 15.89 -2.79
CA GLN A 85 9.98 16.04 -3.28
C GLN A 85 9.08 16.78 -2.28
N TRP A 86 9.07 16.39 -1.00
CA TRP A 86 8.18 16.97 0.01
C TRP A 86 8.75 18.16 0.76
N ARG A 87 10.07 18.39 0.68
CA ARG A 87 10.76 19.56 1.24
C ARG A 87 10.36 19.85 2.69
N PRO A 88 10.56 18.91 3.63
CA PRO A 88 10.31 19.16 5.04
C PRO A 88 11.08 20.39 5.49
N ASN A 89 10.38 21.35 6.09
CA ASN A 89 10.91 22.67 6.45
C ASN A 89 11.29 22.79 7.94
N ASP A 90 11.07 21.73 8.72
CA ASP A 90 11.40 21.63 10.14
C ASP A 90 11.78 20.19 10.53
N GLU A 91 12.42 20.04 11.69
CA GLU A 91 12.92 18.75 12.20
C GLU A 91 11.79 17.77 12.54
N GLU A 92 10.63 18.24 12.99
CA GLU A 92 9.50 17.38 13.34
C GLU A 92 8.90 16.75 12.08
N THR A 93 8.70 17.55 11.03
CA THR A 93 8.22 17.11 9.73
C THR A 93 9.20 16.13 9.08
N PHE A 94 10.51 16.39 9.17
CA PHE A 94 11.53 15.45 8.72
C PHE A 94 11.47 14.12 9.49
N LYS A 95 11.40 14.14 10.82
CA LYS A 95 11.32 12.91 11.63
C LYS A 95 10.07 12.09 11.34
N LYS A 96 8.92 12.74 11.10
CA LYS A 96 7.69 12.05 10.67
C LYS A 96 7.87 11.38 9.31
N LEU A 97 8.52 12.06 8.37
CA LEU A 97 8.82 11.50 7.06
C LEU A 97 9.79 10.30 7.16
N GLU A 98 10.86 10.45 7.93
CA GLU A 98 11.84 9.38 8.19
C GLU A 98 11.18 8.17 8.87
N ALA A 99 10.30 8.39 9.85
CA ALA A 99 9.58 7.31 10.52
C ALA A 99 8.68 6.54 9.54
N ARG A 100 7.90 7.25 8.72
CA ARG A 100 7.05 6.63 7.68
C ARG A 100 7.85 5.85 6.66
N PHE A 101 9.00 6.39 6.24
CA PHE A 101 9.91 5.69 5.35
C PHE A 101 10.38 4.37 5.99
N LYS A 102 10.89 4.41 7.22
CA LYS A 102 11.38 3.23 7.94
C LYS A 102 10.28 2.20 8.21
N GLU A 103 9.05 2.62 8.40
CA GLU A 103 7.92 1.71 8.58
C GLU A 103 7.50 1.00 7.29
N ALA A 104 7.68 1.65 6.13
CA ALA A 104 7.35 1.08 4.83
C ALA A 104 8.49 0.24 4.22
N GLU A 105 9.75 0.56 4.53
CA GLU A 105 10.94 -0.12 4.02
C GLU A 105 11.13 -1.47 4.74
N VAL A 106 10.78 -2.56 4.06
CA VAL A 106 10.77 -3.88 4.72
C VAL A 106 12.01 -4.70 4.39
N THR A 107 12.84 -4.33 3.41
CA THR A 107 13.96 -5.14 2.95
C THR A 107 15.28 -4.86 3.68
N GLY A 108 15.48 -3.64 4.17
CA GLY A 108 16.73 -3.12 4.69
C GLY A 108 17.62 -2.46 3.63
N ASP A 109 17.13 -2.27 2.39
CA ASP A 109 17.94 -1.76 1.27
C ASP A 109 17.98 -0.22 1.18
N GLN A 110 17.30 0.46 2.11
CA GLN A 110 17.15 1.92 2.17
C GLN A 110 16.45 2.51 0.93
N LYS A 111 15.56 1.73 0.31
CA LYS A 111 14.73 2.17 -0.82
C LYS A 111 13.30 1.65 -0.69
N LEU A 112 12.34 2.41 -1.20
CA LEU A 112 10.95 1.95 -1.33
C LEU A 112 10.68 1.58 -2.77
N SER A 113 10.38 0.30 -3.00
CA SER A 113 9.69 -0.11 -4.23
C SER A 113 8.26 0.45 -4.27
N LEU A 114 7.63 0.46 -5.44
CA LEU A 114 6.21 0.85 -5.57
C LEU A 114 5.29 0.00 -4.68
N ALA A 115 5.63 -1.28 -4.50
CA ALA A 115 4.87 -2.20 -3.65
C ALA A 115 4.95 -1.78 -2.17
N GLU A 116 6.14 -1.47 -1.67
CA GLU A 116 6.32 -0.95 -0.30
C GLU A 116 5.64 0.39 -0.12
N PHE A 117 5.87 1.31 -1.05
CA PHE A 117 5.30 2.65 -1.00
C PHE A 117 3.77 2.61 -0.92
N PHE A 118 3.11 1.81 -1.77
CA PHE A 118 1.65 1.79 -1.85
C PHE A 118 1.00 0.81 -0.86
N ILE A 119 1.45 -0.44 -0.80
CA ILE A 119 0.76 -1.45 0.01
C ILE A 119 1.10 -1.23 1.49
N ILE A 120 2.38 -1.09 1.83
CA ILE A 120 2.79 -0.92 3.23
C ILE A 120 2.62 0.54 3.66
N GLY A 121 3.13 1.47 2.87
CA GLY A 121 3.19 2.90 3.20
C GLY A 121 1.87 3.66 3.08
N PHE A 122 0.92 3.21 2.26
CA PHE A 122 -0.40 3.83 2.15
C PHE A 122 -1.50 2.98 2.78
N LEU A 123 -1.74 1.76 2.28
CA LEU A 123 -2.83 0.92 2.80
C LEU A 123 -2.55 0.50 4.25
N GLY A 124 -1.33 0.01 4.51
CA GLY A 124 -0.92 -0.43 5.84
C GLY A 124 -0.88 0.70 6.88
N ASP A 125 -0.31 1.86 6.52
CA ASP A 125 -0.33 3.05 7.39
C ASP A 125 -1.76 3.49 7.71
N ASP A 126 -2.62 3.64 6.69
CA ASP A 126 -3.99 4.12 6.91
C ASP A 126 -4.80 3.14 7.76
N ARG A 127 -4.66 1.83 7.52
CA ARG A 127 -5.29 0.78 8.35
C ARG A 127 -4.84 0.87 9.81
N LYS A 128 -3.53 0.93 10.08
CA LYS A 128 -2.98 1.07 11.45
C LYS A 128 -3.47 2.34 12.14
N ASN A 129 -3.75 3.38 11.35
CA ASN A 129 -4.28 4.65 11.83
C ASN A 129 -5.81 4.74 11.89
N GLY A 130 -6.53 3.64 11.65
CA GLY A 130 -8.00 3.59 11.78
C GLY A 130 -8.77 4.12 10.56
N TYR A 131 -8.14 4.10 9.38
CA TYR A 131 -8.67 4.55 8.09
C TYR A 131 -9.04 6.04 8.10
N LYS A 132 -8.02 6.89 8.31
CA LYS A 132 -8.17 8.37 8.34
C LYS A 132 -8.26 8.96 6.93
N VAL A 133 -7.64 8.31 5.95
CA VAL A 133 -7.64 8.76 4.55
C VAL A 133 -8.87 8.24 3.82
N ALA A 134 -9.27 7.00 4.08
CA ALA A 134 -10.47 6.44 3.48
C ALA A 134 -11.75 7.13 3.99
N LYS A 135 -12.78 7.14 3.14
CA LYS A 135 -14.13 7.55 3.53
C LYS A 135 -14.87 6.36 4.15
N LYS A 136 -15.45 6.56 5.33
CA LYS A 136 -16.42 5.63 5.92
C LYS A 136 -17.82 6.01 5.43
N VAL A 137 -18.54 5.03 4.89
CA VAL A 137 -19.92 5.23 4.40
C VAL A 137 -20.85 4.42 5.30
N ASP A 138 -21.55 5.10 6.20
CA ASP A 138 -22.55 4.43 7.02
C ASP A 138 -23.66 3.85 6.14
N SER A 139 -24.09 2.64 6.49
CA SER A 139 -25.15 1.88 5.81
C SER A 139 -26.53 2.43 6.13
#